data_AF-A0A952RMD5-F1
#
_entry.id   AF-A0A952RMD5-F1
#
_cell.length_a   1.000
_cell.length_b   1.000
_cell.length_c   1.000
_cell.angle_alpha   90.00
_cell.angle_beta   90.00
_cell.angle_gamma   90.00
#
_symmetry.space_group_name_H-M   'P 1'
#
loop_
_entity.id
_entity.type
_entity.pdbx_description
1 polymer ?
#
loop_
_entity_poly.entity_id
_entity_poly.type
_entity_poly.pdbx_seq_one_letter_code
_entity_poly.pdbx_strand_id
1 'polypeptide(L)'
;MQVGRAREPVRAAPVSVTITDVRGRTETMQINEAGNFSSTRRLNAPYKVAVTSPKGTRVMQRTINGGDCNGCHTQWGDAGAPGRIAES
;
A
#
# COMPACT_ATOMS: atom_id res chain seq x y z
N MET A 1 2.54 44.81 1.85
CA MET A 1 1.40 43.96 2.24
C MET A 1 1.51 42.64 1.48
N GLN A 2 1.84 41.56 2.19
CA GLN A 2 2.08 40.23 1.63
C GLN A 2 0.76 39.64 1.12
N VAL A 3 0.65 39.36 -0.18
CA VAL A 3 -0.46 38.58 -0.74
C VAL A 3 -0.38 37.15 -0.20
N GLY A 4 -1.40 36.73 0.55
CA GLY A 4 -1.51 35.38 1.07
C GLY A 4 -1.57 34.39 -0.09
N ARG A 5 -0.61 33.46 -0.13
CA ARG A 5 -0.69 32.32 -1.03
C ARG A 5 -1.82 31.44 -0.54
N ALA A 6 -2.88 31.33 -1.36
CA ALA A 6 -3.81 30.23 -1.26
C ALA A 6 -2.97 28.95 -1.17
N ARG A 7 -3.16 28.18 -0.09
CA ARG A 7 -2.59 26.84 -0.03
C ARG A 7 -3.27 26.07 -1.14
N GLU A 8 -2.54 25.75 -2.20
CA GLU A 8 -2.97 24.77 -3.21
C GLU A 8 -3.52 23.56 -2.44
N PRO A 9 -4.67 22.97 -2.86
CA PRO A 9 -5.10 21.72 -2.26
C PRO A 9 -3.95 20.75 -2.42
N VAL A 10 -3.37 20.32 -1.31
CA VAL A 10 -2.40 19.22 -1.32
C VAL A 10 -3.19 18.05 -1.89
N ARG A 11 -3.03 17.77 -3.19
CA ARG A 11 -3.49 16.52 -3.79
C ARG A 11 -2.92 15.46 -2.85
N ALA A 12 -3.79 14.75 -2.14
CA ALA A 12 -3.37 13.64 -1.31
C ALA A 12 -2.47 12.78 -2.19
N ALA A 13 -1.21 12.61 -1.80
CA ALA A 13 -0.31 11.74 -2.54
C ALA A 13 -0.98 10.36 -2.64
N PRO A 14 -1.04 9.74 -3.84
CA PRO A 14 -1.79 8.52 -4.02
C PRO A 14 -1.25 7.41 -3.11
N VAL A 15 -2.15 6.62 -2.53
CA VAL A 15 -1.76 5.45 -1.75
C VAL A 15 -1.10 4.45 -2.69
N SER A 16 0.01 3.85 -2.24
CA SER A 16 0.77 2.88 -3.03
C SER A 16 1.16 1.66 -2.20
N VAL A 17 1.29 0.52 -2.88
CA VAL A 17 1.74 -0.75 -2.30
C VAL A 17 3.08 -1.12 -2.89
N THR A 18 4.08 -1.30 -2.04
CA THR A 18 5.40 -1.79 -2.43
C THR A 18 5.58 -3.23 -1.96
N ILE A 19 5.90 -4.12 -2.88
CA ILE A 19 6.24 -5.52 -2.62
C ILE A 19 7.74 -5.72 -2.87
N THR A 20 8.42 -6.38 -1.95
CA THR A 20 9.81 -6.84 -2.10
C THR A 20 9.86 -8.36 -2.03
N ASP A 21 10.46 -8.98 -3.03
CA ASP A 21 10.59 -10.43 -3.15
C ASP A 21 11.85 -10.96 -2.42
N VAL A 22 11.97 -12.29 -2.32
CA VAL A 22 13.11 -12.94 -1.64
C VAL A 22 14.47 -12.63 -2.28
N ARG A 23 14.48 -12.25 -3.57
CA ARG A 23 15.67 -11.87 -4.32
C ARG A 23 15.96 -10.36 -4.23
N GLY A 24 15.23 -9.64 -3.39
CA GLY A 24 15.37 -8.19 -3.21
C GLY A 24 14.75 -7.36 -4.34
N ARG A 25 13.96 -7.96 -5.23
CA ARG A 25 13.30 -7.20 -6.31
C ARG A 25 12.07 -6.51 -5.76
N THR A 26 11.99 -5.20 -6.01
CA THR A 26 10.89 -4.36 -5.56
C THR A 26 9.95 -4.02 -6.71
N GLU A 27 8.69 -3.86 -6.35
CA GLU A 27 7.66 -3.34 -7.24
C GLU A 27 6.71 -2.46 -6.44
N THR A 28 6.42 -1.28 -6.98
CA THR A 28 5.46 -0.34 -6.40
C THR A 28 4.27 -0.20 -7.33
N MET A 29 3.08 -0.51 -6.83
CA MET A 29 1.82 -0.38 -7.54
C MET A 29 1.02 0.78 -6.95
N GLN A 30 0.47 1.61 -7.83
CA GLN A 30 -0.51 2.60 -7.44
C GLN A 30 -1.86 1.94 -7.23
N ILE A 31 -2.59 2.39 -6.22
CA ILE A 31 -3.95 1.93 -5.98
C ILE A 31 -4.89 2.75 -6.87
N ASN A 32 -5.87 2.11 -7.49
CA ASN A 32 -6.90 2.80 -8.27
C ASN A 32 -7.98 3.43 -7.36
N GLU A 33 -8.91 4.19 -7.95
CA GLU A 33 -9.98 4.87 -7.21
C GLU A 33 -10.91 3.91 -6.43
N ALA A 34 -10.96 2.64 -6.83
CA ALA A 34 -11.73 1.61 -6.14
C ALA A 34 -10.94 0.89 -5.03
N GLY A 35 -9.71 1.34 -4.73
CA GLY A 35 -8.87 0.72 -3.70
C GLY A 35 -8.14 -0.56 -4.15
N ASN A 36 -8.12 -0.86 -5.45
CA ASN A 36 -7.50 -2.09 -5.99
C ASN A 36 -6.14 -1.82 -6.63
N PHE A 37 -5.27 -2.83 -6.62
CA PHE A 37 -3.97 -2.84 -7.29
C PHE A 37 -3.67 -4.24 -7.81
N SER A 38 -2.87 -4.33 -8.86
CA SER A 38 -2.43 -5.61 -9.44
C SER A 38 -1.12 -5.43 -10.19
N SER A 39 -0.34 -6.50 -10.29
CA SER A 39 0.86 -6.55 -11.14
C SER A 39 0.91 -7.85 -11.94
N THR A 40 1.49 -7.77 -13.15
CA THR A 40 1.86 -8.91 -13.99
C THR A 40 3.32 -9.35 -13.80
N ARG A 41 4.08 -8.63 -12.97
CA ARG A 41 5.49 -8.91 -12.73
C ARG A 41 5.65 -10.17 -11.88
N ARG A 42 6.60 -11.01 -12.30
CA ARG A 42 6.84 -12.29 -11.64
C ARG A 42 7.84 -12.13 -10.49
N LEU A 43 7.33 -12.02 -9.28
CA LEU A 43 8.09 -11.98 -8.03
C LEU A 43 8.18 -13.38 -7.40
N ASN A 44 9.19 -13.61 -6.56
CA ASN A 44 9.35 -14.87 -5.83
C ASN A 44 9.11 -14.67 -4.33
N ALA A 45 8.18 -15.45 -3.79
CA ALA A 45 7.96 -15.54 -2.36
C ALA A 45 9.23 -16.02 -1.61
N PRO A 46 9.37 -15.71 -0.31
CA PRO A 46 8.49 -14.86 0.51
C PRO A 46 8.51 -13.37 0.14
N TYR A 47 7.42 -12.67 0.42
CA TYR A 47 7.24 -11.25 0.16
C TYR A 47 7.29 -10.42 1.45
N LYS A 48 7.95 -9.26 1.37
CA LYS A 48 7.75 -8.14 2.30
C LYS A 48 6.87 -7.10 1.63
N VAL A 49 5.93 -6.52 2.38
CA VAL A 49 4.98 -5.55 1.84
C VAL A 49 4.97 -4.30 2.69
N ALA A 50 4.91 -3.15 2.03
CA ALA A 50 4.69 -1.86 2.65
C ALA A 50 3.57 -1.12 1.92
N VAL A 51 2.74 -0.39 2.67
CA VAL A 51 1.74 0.53 2.12
C VAL A 51 2.10 1.94 2.53
N THR A 52 2.22 2.84 1.56
CA THR A 52 2.54 4.25 1.78
C THR A 52 1.33 5.11 1.43
N SER A 53 1.00 6.01 2.34
CA SER A 53 -0.08 7.00 2.23
C SER A 53 0.45 8.39 2.64
N PRO A 54 -0.30 9.48 2.43
CA PRO A 54 0.08 10.80 2.94
C PRO A 54 0.25 10.86 4.47
N LYS A 55 -0.43 9.96 5.19
CA LYS A 55 -0.36 9.86 6.66
C LYS A 55 0.85 9.06 7.15
N GLY A 56 1.59 8.42 6.24
CA GLY A 56 2.78 7.64 6.56
C GLY A 56 2.79 6.25 5.90
N THR A 57 3.81 5.48 6.26
CA THR A 57 4.08 4.13 5.73
C THR A 57 3.84 3.08 6.80
N ARG A 58 3.13 2.01 6.44
CA ARG A 58 2.94 0.81 7.27
C ARG A 58 3.62 -0.36 6.60
N VAL A 59 4.42 -1.11 7.34
CA VAL A 59 5.17 -2.27 6.85
C VAL A 59 4.65 -3.54 7.51
N MET A 60 4.48 -4.60 6.74
CA MET A 60 4.17 -5.91 7.31
C MET A 60 5.31 -6.39 8.21
N GLN A 61 4.97 -6.86 9.40
CA GLN A 61 5.95 -7.41 10.34
C GLN A 61 6.40 -8.82 9.97
N ARG A 62 5.57 -9.55 9.21
CA ARG A 62 5.83 -10.93 8.77
C ARG A 62 5.91 -10.97 7.26
N THR A 63 6.72 -11.87 6.74
CA THR A 63 6.70 -12.20 5.32
C THR A 63 5.55 -13.13 4.99
N ILE A 64 5.04 -13.05 3.76
CA ILE A 64 3.96 -13.91 3.26
C ILE A 64 4.39 -14.67 2.01
N ASN A 65 3.79 -15.83 1.78
CA ASN A 65 4.06 -16.64 0.58
C ASN A 65 3.00 -16.49 -0.51
N GLY A 66 1.81 -15.98 -0.16
CA GLY A 66 0.73 -15.70 -1.10
C GLY A 66 0.82 -14.29 -1.69
N GLY A 67 0.37 -14.13 -2.94
CA GLY A 67 0.23 -12.83 -3.59
C GLY A 67 -1.15 -12.19 -3.42
N ASP A 68 -2.15 -12.96 -2.96
CA ASP A 68 -3.49 -12.45 -2.71
C ASP A 68 -3.56 -11.78 -1.34
N CYS A 69 -3.37 -10.46 -1.34
CA CYS A 69 -3.39 -9.64 -0.14
C CYS A 69 -4.80 -9.60 0.50
N ASN A 70 -5.86 -9.80 -0.30
CA ASN A 70 -7.24 -9.77 0.19
C ASN A 70 -7.59 -11.01 1.04
N GLY A 71 -6.81 -12.09 0.94
CA GLY A 71 -7.00 -13.28 1.75
C GLY A 71 -6.78 -13.07 3.25
N CYS A 72 -5.93 -12.11 3.64
CA CYS A 72 -5.72 -11.74 5.05
C CYS A 72 -6.23 -10.32 5.36
N HIS A 73 -6.13 -9.38 4.41
CA HIS A 73 -6.56 -7.99 4.61
C HIS A 73 -7.98 -7.74 4.10
N THR A 74 -8.95 -8.40 4.75
CA THR A 74 -10.37 -8.15 4.52
C THR A 74 -10.76 -6.74 4.97
N GLN A 75 -11.99 -6.30 4.68
CA GLN A 75 -12.49 -5.00 5.14
C GLN A 75 -12.36 -4.83 6.67
N TRP A 76 -12.61 -5.90 7.42
CA TRP A 76 -12.59 -5.90 8.88
C TRP A 76 -11.25 -6.36 9.48
N GLY A 77 -10.36 -6.90 8.64
CA GLY A 77 -9.15 -7.59 9.07
C GLY A 77 -9.47 -9.04 9.44
N ASP A 78 -8.65 -9.97 8.97
CA ASP A 78 -8.76 -11.39 9.28
C ASP A 78 -7.36 -12.01 9.44
N ALA A 79 -7.27 -13.23 9.96
CA ALA A 79 -6.02 -13.98 10.12
C ALA A 79 -4.91 -13.21 10.89
N GLY A 80 -5.29 -12.33 11.82
CA GLY A 80 -4.37 -11.50 12.59
C GLY A 80 -3.78 -10.30 11.83
N ALA A 81 -4.29 -10.01 10.63
CA ALA A 81 -3.92 -8.85 9.85
C ALA A 81 -4.88 -7.66 10.09
N PRO A 82 -4.39 -6.40 10.08
CA PRO A 82 -5.26 -5.24 10.12
C PRO A 82 -6.20 -5.22 8.91
N GLY A 83 -7.41 -4.68 9.10
CA GLY A 83 -8.33 -4.41 7.99
C GLY A 83 -7.76 -3.43 6.97
N ARG A 84 -8.48 -3.28 5.85
CA ARG A 84 -8.12 -2.36 4.76
C ARG A 84 -7.88 -0.94 5.28
N ILE A 85 -6.98 -0.21 4.63
CA ILE A 85 -6.77 1.21 4.94
C ILE A 85 -8.03 1.97 4.54
N ALA A 86 -8.73 2.54 5.52
CA ALA A 86 -9.80 3.48 5.29
C ALA A 86 -9.22 4.90 5.22
N GLU A 87 -9.58 5.65 4.19
CA GLU A 87 -9.38 7.10 4.16
C GLU A 87 -10.36 7.71 5.17
N SER A 88 -9.86 8.08 6.36
CA SER A 88 -10.62 8.85 7.37
C SER A 88 -10.28 10.33 7.28
#